data_AF-A0A842RHL9-F1
#
_entry.id   AF-A0A842RHL9-F1
#
_cell.length_a   1.000
_cell.length_b   1.000
_cell.length_c   1.000
_cell.angle_alpha   90.00
_cell.angle_beta   90.00
_cell.angle_gamma   90.00
#
_symmetry.space_group_name_H-M   'P 1'
#
loop_
_entity.id
_entity.type
_entity.pdbx_description
1 polymer ?
#
loop_
_entity_poly.entity_id
_entity_poly.type
_entity_poly.pdbx_seq_one_letter_code
_entity_poly.pdbx_strand_id
1 'polypeptide(L)'
;MRRKLTKNRYRVDKNQLTTYLSVVGVGLLLLGSTLGIVVVARANEKGTNDGEEFSPSPLQKGTTAKVGVRRVAKMSKDWNYSGIEVRESLAYLFKSVSLAVWDVSQPKHPVPLGKYEEPNHYFRDFHVSKANKHLGGVIIQQENGSEVLALFNLTNPRQPVKLAEYQSNGTYLYDFVFYYDYLYLSTYEGTEIISVTNPRQPVQVANISSVNIYRIQGNFAYGLAEEKLVVLNLVQPEEPKIIGEINREHTYMVDMAVTRKYAVLVYQRGIVEIFTINDPKNPSFVGEYVYPDWEFDPGGIIRGVEVTQEQAFVFGLALSVFEISDPTNIKRIKRKRPPCGSHIYTDLSISEGYLYLMSIYSFSLEIFALVDRTIIWQYLGIGVAVGIALASPGIIVLTIKIRRKKKERKKQKNKKKKVIN
;
A
#
# COMPACT_ATOMS: atom_id res chain seq x y z
N MET A 1 6.03 -69.93 -7.70
CA MET A 1 6.55 -69.66 -9.06
C MET A 1 6.53 -68.14 -9.28
N ARG A 2 7.66 -67.42 -9.11
CA ARG A 2 8.62 -67.01 -10.16
C ARG A 2 7.99 -66.35 -11.40
N ARG A 3 8.27 -65.05 -11.60
CA ARG A 3 8.82 -64.45 -12.85
C ARG A 3 9.17 -62.98 -12.56
N LYS A 4 10.44 -62.68 -12.24
CA LYS A 4 11.60 -62.39 -13.13
C LYS A 4 11.67 -60.91 -13.53
N LEU A 5 12.43 -60.16 -12.72
CA LEU A 5 13.20 -58.99 -13.12
C LEU A 5 14.24 -59.40 -14.18
N THR A 6 14.34 -58.65 -15.27
CA THR A 6 15.53 -58.60 -16.12
C THR A 6 16.37 -57.39 -15.73
N LYS A 7 17.57 -57.70 -15.20
CA LYS A 7 18.68 -56.76 -15.02
C LYS A 7 19.36 -56.55 -16.37
N ASN A 8 19.63 -55.30 -16.73
CA ASN A 8 20.84 -54.98 -17.49
C ASN A 8 21.82 -54.27 -16.55
N ARG A 9 22.99 -54.89 -16.37
CA ARG A 9 24.16 -54.32 -15.67
C ARG A 9 25.02 -53.65 -16.74
N TYR A 10 25.38 -52.39 -16.53
CA TYR A 10 26.64 -51.89 -17.05
C TYR A 10 27.67 -51.96 -15.92
N ARG A 11 28.78 -52.62 -16.24
CA ARG A 11 29.96 -52.80 -15.40
C ARG A 11 30.95 -51.74 -15.87
N VAL A 12 31.26 -50.76 -15.04
CA VAL A 12 32.40 -49.86 -15.26
C VAL A 12 33.36 -50.05 -14.12
N ASP A 13 34.62 -50.28 -14.49
CA ASP A 13 35.69 -50.75 -13.64
C ASP A 13 36.08 -49.75 -12.55
N LYS A 14 36.44 -50.30 -11.38
CA LYS A 14 37.12 -49.56 -10.32
C LYS A 14 38.59 -49.47 -10.71
N ASN A 15 39.00 -48.31 -11.21
CA ASN A 15 40.31 -47.68 -10.99
C ASN A 15 40.60 -46.71 -12.13
N GLN A 16 40.03 -45.51 -12.09
CA GLN A 16 40.76 -44.27 -12.40
C GLN A 16 40.15 -43.13 -11.57
N LEU A 17 40.89 -42.71 -10.54
CA LEU A 17 40.85 -41.36 -10.00
C LEU A 17 41.11 -40.40 -11.18
N THR A 18 40.53 -39.19 -11.32
CA THR A 18 40.65 -38.06 -10.40
C THR A 18 39.72 -36.94 -10.89
N THR A 19 39.16 -36.19 -9.95
CA THR A 19 38.42 -34.91 -10.05
C THR A 19 38.91 -33.95 -11.14
N TYR A 20 38.03 -33.28 -11.89
CA TYR A 20 37.93 -31.81 -11.95
C TYR A 20 36.72 -31.32 -12.77
N LEU A 21 36.14 -30.20 -12.30
CA LEU A 21 34.96 -29.51 -12.80
C LEU A 21 35.12 -29.00 -14.24
N SER A 22 34.04 -28.97 -15.03
CA SER A 22 33.38 -27.74 -15.49
C SER A 22 32.48 -27.94 -16.74
N VAL A 23 31.45 -27.08 -16.82
CA VAL A 23 30.67 -26.65 -18.00
C VAL A 23 29.57 -27.58 -18.55
N VAL A 24 28.32 -27.30 -18.14
CA VAL A 24 27.13 -27.18 -19.02
C VAL A 24 26.19 -26.19 -18.27
N GLY A 25 25.84 -24.99 -18.71
CA GLY A 25 25.72 -24.46 -20.06
C GLY A 25 24.29 -24.65 -20.59
N VAL A 26 23.29 -23.95 -20.06
CA VAL A 26 21.97 -23.82 -20.73
C VAL A 26 21.48 -22.38 -20.58
N GLY A 27 21.31 -21.73 -21.73
CA GLY A 27 20.92 -20.33 -21.87
C GLY A 27 19.43 -20.08 -21.67
N LEU A 28 19.13 -18.86 -21.25
CA LEU A 28 17.81 -18.26 -21.19
C LEU A 28 17.45 -17.69 -22.57
N LEU A 29 16.34 -18.16 -23.14
CA LEU A 29 15.56 -17.41 -24.12
C LEU A 29 14.29 -16.94 -23.42
N LEU A 30 14.17 -15.61 -23.35
CA LEU A 30 13.01 -14.87 -22.89
C LEU A 30 11.80 -15.22 -23.75
N LEU A 31 10.71 -15.70 -23.16
CA LEU A 31 9.34 -15.40 -23.58
C LEU A 31 8.42 -15.57 -22.36
N GLY A 32 7.49 -14.63 -22.22
CA GLY A 32 6.65 -14.47 -21.05
C GLY A 32 5.70 -15.64 -20.77
N SER A 33 5.23 -15.64 -19.53
CA SER A 33 4.16 -16.43 -18.89
C SER A 33 4.69 -17.25 -17.70
N THR A 34 4.24 -16.83 -16.52
CA THR A 34 4.50 -17.48 -15.24
C THR A 34 3.81 -18.84 -15.19
N LEU A 35 4.54 -19.90 -15.52
CA LEU A 35 4.21 -21.27 -15.14
C LEU A 35 5.42 -21.84 -14.40
N GLY A 36 5.41 -21.66 -13.08
CA GLY A 36 6.40 -22.26 -12.19
C GLY A 36 6.13 -23.76 -12.04
N ILE A 37 6.92 -24.59 -12.72
CA ILE A 37 6.99 -26.03 -12.44
C ILE A 37 7.79 -26.23 -11.15
N VAL A 38 7.15 -26.80 -10.11
CA VAL A 38 7.83 -27.21 -8.87
C VAL A 38 8.37 -28.63 -9.07
N VAL A 39 9.70 -28.77 -9.09
CA VAL A 39 10.36 -30.08 -8.98
C VAL A 39 10.47 -30.43 -7.49
N VAL A 40 9.63 -31.34 -7.02
CA VAL A 40 9.69 -31.86 -5.64
C VAL A 40 10.72 -32.99 -5.56
N ALA A 41 11.87 -32.72 -4.95
CA ALA A 41 12.80 -33.77 -4.51
C ALA A 41 12.38 -34.26 -3.11
N ARG A 42 11.75 -35.43 -3.05
CA ARG A 42 11.33 -36.06 -1.78
C ARG A 42 12.50 -36.81 -1.15
N ALA A 43 13.06 -36.29 -0.05
CA ALA A 43 13.98 -37.04 0.80
C ALA A 43 13.16 -37.86 1.82
N ASN A 44 13.14 -39.18 1.66
CA ASN A 44 12.57 -40.10 2.65
C ASN A 44 13.58 -40.31 3.79
N GLU A 45 13.23 -39.94 5.02
CA GLU A 45 13.87 -40.50 6.22
C GLU A 45 12.91 -41.45 6.94
N LYS A 46 13.36 -42.70 7.10
CA LYS A 46 12.71 -43.77 7.87
C LYS A 46 13.10 -43.66 9.35
N GLY A 47 12.07 -43.59 10.21
CA GLY A 47 11.91 -44.24 11.53
C GLY A 47 12.95 -43.99 12.64
N THR A 48 12.50 -43.72 13.87
CA THR A 48 12.04 -44.71 14.86
C THR A 48 11.52 -43.99 16.11
N ASN A 49 10.42 -44.50 16.67
CA ASN A 49 9.93 -44.18 18.01
C ASN A 49 10.95 -44.63 19.06
N ASP A 50 11.26 -43.76 20.01
CA ASP A 50 11.57 -44.09 21.41
C ASP A 50 11.21 -42.84 22.23
N GLY A 51 10.41 -43.04 23.28
CA GLY A 51 9.85 -41.97 24.09
C GLY A 51 10.83 -41.42 25.11
N GLU A 52 10.94 -40.09 25.15
CA GLU A 52 11.20 -39.31 26.36
C GLU A 52 10.33 -38.05 26.28
N GLU A 53 9.42 -37.92 27.23
CA GLU A 53 8.46 -36.83 27.37
C GLU A 53 9.21 -35.58 27.88
N PHE A 54 9.72 -34.76 26.95
CA PHE A 54 10.22 -33.44 27.28
C PHE A 54 9.08 -32.44 27.25
N SER A 55 8.63 -32.05 28.44
CA SER A 55 7.71 -30.94 28.67
C SER A 55 8.27 -29.66 28.02
N PRO A 56 7.59 -29.04 27.04
CA PRO A 56 8.07 -27.78 26.48
C PRO A 56 7.92 -26.70 27.54
N SER A 57 9.04 -26.25 28.10
CA SER A 57 9.10 -24.96 28.79
C SER A 57 8.52 -23.87 27.86
N PRO A 58 7.74 -22.92 28.37
CA PRO A 58 7.07 -21.94 27.53
C PRO A 58 8.12 -21.18 26.74
N LEU A 59 8.01 -21.26 25.40
CA LEU A 59 8.70 -20.35 24.49
C LEU A 59 8.50 -18.93 25.02
N GLN A 60 9.61 -18.29 25.42
CA GLN A 60 9.60 -16.89 25.79
C GLN A 60 8.94 -16.11 24.65
N LYS A 61 7.79 -15.50 24.95
CA LYS A 61 7.23 -14.39 24.18
C LYS A 61 8.34 -13.36 24.01
N GLY A 62 8.92 -13.27 22.82
CA GLY A 62 10.11 -12.44 22.65
C GLY A 62 10.56 -12.29 21.22
N THR A 63 9.74 -11.63 20.39
CA THR A 63 10.11 -10.52 19.48
C THR A 63 9.04 -10.37 18.39
N THR A 64 7.97 -9.65 18.71
CA THR A 64 7.13 -9.07 17.67
C THR A 64 7.98 -8.02 16.93
N ALA A 65 8.42 -8.32 15.71
CA ALA A 65 9.08 -7.34 14.84
C ALA A 65 8.11 -6.17 14.62
N LYS A 66 8.39 -5.01 15.23
CA LYS A 66 7.51 -3.83 15.19
C LYS A 66 7.12 -3.52 13.73
N VAL A 67 5.81 -3.38 13.48
CA VAL A 67 5.33 -2.76 12.23
C VAL A 67 5.97 -1.37 12.17
N GLY A 68 6.79 -1.14 11.14
CA GLY A 68 7.75 -0.05 11.14
C GLY A 68 7.54 0.88 9.97
N VAL A 69 7.13 2.12 10.24
CA VAL A 69 7.22 3.22 9.27
C VAL A 69 8.62 3.80 9.38
N ARG A 70 9.46 3.58 8.36
CA ARG A 70 10.87 4.01 8.35
C ARG A 70 11.09 5.03 7.24
N ARG A 71 11.61 6.22 7.59
CA ARG A 71 11.98 7.23 6.59
C ARG A 71 13.10 6.70 5.71
N VAL A 72 12.90 6.76 4.40
CA VAL A 72 13.89 6.33 3.39
C VAL A 72 14.54 7.52 2.70
N ALA A 73 13.81 8.61 2.53
CA ALA A 73 14.30 9.82 1.90
C ALA A 73 13.62 11.06 2.51
N LYS A 74 14.32 12.19 2.44
CA LYS A 74 13.77 13.52 2.65
C LYS A 74 14.40 14.41 1.61
N MET A 75 13.57 15.01 0.78
CA MET A 75 13.99 16.02 -0.16
C MET A 75 13.58 17.39 0.38
N SER A 76 14.43 18.38 0.18
CA SER A 76 14.24 19.74 0.67
C SER A 76 14.91 20.64 -0.35
N LYS A 77 14.30 21.81 -0.65
CA LYS A 77 14.57 22.62 -1.85
C LYS A 77 13.86 22.03 -3.09
N ASP A 78 13.14 22.87 -3.82
CA ASP A 78 12.30 22.53 -5.00
C ASP A 78 11.03 21.69 -4.76
N TRP A 79 10.83 21.16 -3.54
CA TRP A 79 9.61 20.43 -3.13
C TRP A 79 8.59 21.35 -2.46
N ASN A 80 8.38 22.52 -3.07
CA ASN A 80 7.35 23.45 -2.66
C ASN A 80 6.08 23.13 -3.45
N TYR A 81 5.30 22.16 -3.00
CA TYR A 81 4.01 21.80 -3.57
C TYR A 81 2.90 21.73 -2.52
N SER A 82 1.65 21.90 -2.95
CA SER A 82 0.47 21.89 -2.09
C SER A 82 -0.07 20.47 -1.89
N GLY A 83 -0.16 19.68 -2.96
CA GLY A 83 -0.57 18.28 -2.89
C GLY A 83 0.19 17.33 -3.83
N ILE A 84 0.06 16.05 -3.54
CA ILE A 84 0.80 14.94 -4.13
C ILE A 84 -0.13 13.74 -4.31
N GLU A 85 -0.20 13.23 -5.53
CA GLU A 85 -0.78 11.92 -5.82
C GLU A 85 0.28 11.03 -6.45
N VAL A 86 0.42 9.79 -5.97
CA VAL A 86 1.42 8.85 -6.46
C VAL A 86 0.76 7.59 -7.01
N ARG A 87 0.95 7.37 -8.31
CA ARG A 87 0.46 6.19 -9.01
C ARG A 87 1.63 5.40 -9.56
N GLU A 88 1.79 4.16 -9.07
CA GLU A 88 2.91 3.29 -9.41
C GLU A 88 4.25 3.97 -9.06
N SER A 89 5.01 4.38 -10.07
CA SER A 89 6.31 5.05 -9.93
C SER A 89 6.27 6.53 -10.29
N LEU A 90 5.09 7.11 -10.54
CA LEU A 90 4.93 8.51 -10.92
C LEU A 90 4.26 9.29 -9.79
N ALA A 91 4.91 10.38 -9.37
CA ALA A 91 4.36 11.36 -8.45
C ALA A 91 3.88 12.59 -9.24
N TYR A 92 2.62 12.95 -9.04
CA TYR A 92 1.95 14.12 -9.58
C TYR A 92 1.85 15.14 -8.47
N LEU A 93 2.58 16.24 -8.61
CA LEU A 93 2.69 17.28 -7.59
C LEU A 93 2.00 18.53 -8.10
N PHE A 94 1.07 19.08 -7.34
CA PHE A 94 0.40 20.31 -7.74
C PHE A 94 0.66 21.45 -6.78
N LYS A 95 0.79 22.64 -7.35
CA LYS A 95 0.88 23.90 -6.60
C LYS A 95 0.40 25.05 -7.44
N SER A 96 -0.50 25.83 -6.85
CA SER A 96 -1.01 27.06 -7.47
C SER A 96 -1.42 26.77 -8.90
N VAL A 97 -0.64 27.19 -9.89
CA VAL A 97 -0.95 27.11 -11.31
C VAL A 97 -0.24 25.98 -12.06
N SER A 98 0.32 25.01 -11.34
CA SER A 98 1.21 24.01 -11.94
C SER A 98 0.94 22.58 -11.47
N LEU A 99 1.12 21.65 -12.40
CA LEU A 99 1.22 20.22 -12.19
C LEU A 99 2.61 19.76 -12.64
N ALA A 100 3.43 19.30 -11.71
CA ALA A 100 4.73 18.69 -11.99
C ALA A 100 4.64 17.17 -11.89
N VAL A 101 5.36 16.48 -12.77
CA VAL A 101 5.44 15.01 -12.77
C VAL A 101 6.86 14.58 -12.48
N TRP A 102 7.01 13.66 -11.55
CA TRP A 102 8.29 13.12 -11.11
C TRP A 102 8.29 11.60 -11.17
N ASP A 103 9.42 11.02 -11.59
CA ASP A 103 9.72 9.60 -11.40
C ASP A 103 10.20 9.39 -9.96
N VAL A 104 9.47 8.55 -9.22
CA VAL A 104 9.77 8.14 -7.85
C VAL A 104 10.04 6.62 -7.74
N SER A 105 10.32 5.94 -8.86
CA SER A 105 10.73 4.52 -8.90
C SER A 105 11.94 4.22 -8.02
N GLN A 106 12.80 5.22 -7.82
CA GLN A 106 13.87 5.20 -6.84
C GLN A 106 13.58 6.23 -5.73
N PRO A 107 12.99 5.82 -4.59
CA PRO A 107 12.57 6.75 -3.54
C PRO A 107 13.67 7.66 -2.99
N LYS A 108 14.94 7.25 -3.10
CA LYS A 108 16.09 8.07 -2.67
C LYS A 108 16.60 9.03 -3.75
N HIS A 109 16.19 8.82 -5.00
CA HIS A 109 16.62 9.58 -6.16
C HIS A 109 15.43 9.92 -7.08
N PRO A 110 14.42 10.68 -6.62
CA PRO A 110 13.36 11.16 -7.50
C PRO A 110 13.90 12.02 -8.63
N VAL A 111 13.31 11.92 -9.82
CA VAL A 111 13.74 12.66 -11.02
C VAL A 111 12.56 13.44 -11.61
N PRO A 112 12.68 14.76 -11.87
CA PRO A 112 11.62 15.50 -12.54
C PRO A 112 11.48 15.04 -14.00
N LEU A 113 10.26 14.81 -14.45
CA LEU A 113 9.95 14.34 -15.81
C LEU A 113 9.34 15.41 -16.69
N GLY A 114 8.33 16.11 -16.17
CA GLY A 114 7.49 17.03 -16.93
C GLY A 114 6.76 18.03 -16.05
N LYS A 115 6.20 19.05 -16.68
CA LYS A 115 5.41 20.09 -16.03
C LYS A 115 4.33 20.59 -16.98
N TYR A 116 3.16 20.84 -16.43
CA TYR A 116 2.09 21.61 -17.04
C TYR A 116 1.85 22.85 -16.18
N GLU A 117 1.70 24.00 -16.82
CA GLU A 117 1.40 25.26 -16.16
C GLU A 117 0.25 25.95 -16.87
N GLU A 118 -0.65 26.50 -16.08
CA GLU A 118 -1.78 27.28 -16.58
C GLU A 118 -1.96 28.51 -15.70
N PRO A 119 -1.40 29.67 -16.10
CA PRO A 119 -1.48 30.89 -15.31
C PRO A 119 -2.92 31.21 -14.91
N ASN A 120 -3.06 31.77 -13.70
CA ASN A 120 -4.33 32.25 -13.15
C ASN A 120 -5.40 31.19 -12.83
N HIS A 121 -5.03 29.91 -12.91
CA HIS A 121 -5.89 28.77 -12.60
C HIS A 121 -5.32 28.00 -11.43
N TYR A 122 -5.96 28.04 -10.26
CA TYR A 122 -5.43 27.49 -9.01
C TYR A 122 -5.89 26.04 -8.78
N PHE A 123 -4.95 25.11 -8.77
CA PHE A 123 -5.13 23.69 -8.60
C PHE A 123 -5.35 23.39 -7.11
N ARG A 124 -6.48 22.74 -6.77
CA ARG A 124 -6.83 22.40 -5.38
C ARG A 124 -6.61 20.94 -5.02
N ASP A 125 -6.96 20.04 -5.93
CA ASP A 125 -6.91 18.60 -5.69
C ASP A 125 -6.65 17.86 -7.00
N PHE A 126 -5.86 16.79 -6.98
CA PHE A 126 -5.47 16.03 -8.18
C PHE A 126 -5.55 14.53 -7.91
N HIS A 127 -6.34 13.82 -8.71
CA HIS A 127 -6.47 12.37 -8.62
C HIS A 127 -6.17 11.71 -9.97
N VAL A 128 -5.57 10.53 -9.91
CA VAL A 128 -5.36 9.68 -11.09
C VAL A 128 -6.36 8.53 -11.06
N SER A 129 -7.00 8.25 -12.19
CA SER A 129 -7.95 7.12 -12.27
C SER A 129 -7.25 5.80 -11.97
N LYS A 130 -7.84 5.03 -11.04
CA LYS A 130 -7.35 3.68 -10.70
C LYS A 130 -7.50 2.72 -11.88
N ALA A 131 -8.58 2.86 -12.65
CA ALA A 131 -8.90 2.02 -13.81
C ALA A 131 -8.11 2.43 -15.06
N ASN A 132 -7.84 3.72 -15.23
CA ASN A 132 -7.03 4.24 -16.32
C ASN A 132 -5.94 5.17 -15.79
N LYS A 133 -4.73 4.64 -15.60
CA LYS A 133 -3.58 5.41 -15.08
C LYS A 133 -3.12 6.57 -15.97
N HIS A 134 -3.64 6.66 -17.21
CA HIS A 134 -3.36 7.74 -18.13
C HIS A 134 -4.41 8.87 -18.09
N LEU A 135 -5.41 8.77 -17.22
CA LEU A 135 -6.41 9.81 -17.00
C LEU A 135 -6.24 10.41 -15.60
N GLY A 136 -6.01 11.72 -15.54
CA GLY A 136 -6.04 12.50 -14.31
C GLY A 136 -7.20 13.49 -14.31
N GLY A 137 -7.61 13.92 -13.12
CA GLY A 137 -8.54 15.01 -12.91
C GLY A 137 -7.96 16.02 -11.93
N VAL A 138 -8.41 17.26 -12.02
CA VAL A 138 -8.11 18.30 -11.02
C VAL A 138 -9.24 19.30 -10.91
N ILE A 139 -9.53 19.71 -9.68
CA ILE A 139 -10.37 20.88 -9.44
C ILE A 139 -9.51 22.14 -9.56
N ILE A 140 -9.92 23.02 -10.46
CA ILE A 140 -9.27 24.30 -10.75
C ILE A 140 -10.21 25.43 -10.32
N GLN A 141 -9.72 26.33 -9.47
CA GLN A 141 -10.35 27.61 -9.19
C GLN A 141 -9.85 28.68 -10.17
N GLN A 142 -10.79 29.36 -10.82
CA GLN A 142 -10.55 30.45 -11.78
C GLN A 142 -10.47 31.82 -11.07
N GLU A 143 -10.01 32.86 -11.76
CA GLU A 143 -9.85 34.21 -11.20
C GLU A 143 -11.15 34.85 -10.71
N ASN A 144 -12.26 34.54 -11.37
CA ASN A 144 -13.60 35.01 -10.97
C ASN A 144 -14.15 34.27 -9.73
N GLY A 145 -13.38 33.31 -9.18
CA GLY A 145 -13.77 32.48 -8.04
C GLY A 145 -14.56 31.22 -8.40
N SER A 146 -14.97 31.03 -9.67
CA SER A 146 -15.66 29.80 -10.09
C SER A 146 -14.70 28.62 -10.17
N GLU A 147 -15.25 27.41 -10.04
CA GLU A 147 -14.46 26.18 -10.06
C GLU A 147 -14.89 25.30 -11.24
N VAL A 148 -13.91 24.61 -11.83
CA VAL A 148 -14.10 23.62 -12.89
C VAL A 148 -13.33 22.35 -12.57
N LEU A 149 -13.82 21.23 -13.10
CA LEU A 149 -13.06 19.99 -13.16
C LEU A 149 -12.32 19.95 -14.51
N ALA A 150 -10.99 19.93 -14.49
CA ALA A 150 -10.19 19.71 -15.68
C ALA A 150 -9.69 18.26 -15.75
N LEU A 151 -9.78 17.65 -16.93
CA LEU A 151 -9.30 16.30 -17.20
C LEU A 151 -7.98 16.34 -17.96
N PHE A 152 -7.06 15.43 -17.65
CA PHE A 152 -5.71 15.39 -18.21
C PHE A 152 -5.36 14.02 -18.78
N ASN A 153 -4.70 14.02 -19.94
CA ASN A 153 -4.00 12.87 -20.47
C ASN A 153 -2.58 12.80 -19.89
N LEU A 154 -2.28 11.69 -19.24
CA LEU A 154 -1.03 11.38 -18.57
C LEU A 154 -0.25 10.26 -19.26
N THR A 155 -0.58 9.94 -20.53
CA THR A 155 0.13 8.91 -21.31
C THR A 155 1.62 9.20 -21.44
N ASN A 156 1.97 10.46 -21.70
CA ASN A 156 3.34 10.93 -21.68
C ASN A 156 3.59 11.71 -20.37
N PRO A 157 4.28 11.14 -19.37
CA PRO A 157 4.52 11.82 -18.10
C PRO A 157 5.42 13.05 -18.24
N ARG A 158 6.14 13.20 -19.36
CA ARG A 158 6.95 14.41 -19.64
C ARG A 158 6.11 15.57 -20.14
N GLN A 159 4.90 15.30 -20.63
CA GLN A 159 4.01 16.30 -21.22
C GLN A 159 2.55 15.95 -20.93
N PRO A 160 2.05 16.21 -19.71
CA PRO A 160 0.62 16.16 -19.42
C PRO A 160 -0.14 17.10 -20.35
N VAL A 161 -1.29 16.65 -20.86
CA VAL A 161 -2.12 17.43 -21.79
C VAL A 161 -3.53 17.56 -21.23
N LYS A 162 -4.01 18.79 -21.03
CA LYS A 162 -5.41 19.04 -20.69
C LYS A 162 -6.32 18.58 -21.84
N LEU A 163 -7.28 17.73 -21.51
CA LEU A 163 -8.21 17.11 -22.47
C LEU A 163 -9.52 17.88 -22.58
N ALA A 164 -10.06 18.29 -21.44
CA ALA A 164 -11.34 18.96 -21.33
C ALA A 164 -11.44 19.72 -20.00
N GLU A 165 -12.38 20.65 -19.94
CA GLU A 165 -12.91 21.24 -18.72
C GLU A 165 -14.39 20.92 -18.65
N TYR A 166 -14.84 20.62 -17.44
CA TYR A 166 -16.24 20.37 -17.12
C TYR A 166 -16.68 21.43 -16.12
N GLN A 167 -17.66 22.23 -16.53
CA GLN A 167 -18.31 23.20 -15.68
C GLN A 167 -19.47 22.52 -14.95
N SER A 168 -19.27 22.31 -13.65
CA SER A 168 -20.31 21.81 -12.75
C SER A 168 -21.46 22.81 -12.63
N ASN A 169 -22.66 22.30 -12.40
CA ASN A 169 -23.83 23.10 -12.06
C ASN A 169 -23.88 23.44 -10.56
N GLY A 170 -23.16 22.69 -9.74
CA GLY A 170 -23.03 22.95 -8.30
C GLY A 170 -22.20 24.19 -7.94
N THR A 171 -22.54 24.81 -6.81
CA THR A 171 -21.99 26.12 -6.39
C THR A 171 -20.55 26.05 -5.87
N TYR A 172 -20.15 24.91 -5.30
CA TYR A 172 -18.82 24.69 -4.75
C TYR A 172 -18.43 23.23 -4.94
N LEU A 173 -17.20 22.95 -5.36
CA LEU A 173 -16.70 21.59 -5.55
C LEU A 173 -15.95 21.15 -4.29
N TYR A 174 -16.29 19.99 -3.72
CA TYR A 174 -15.59 19.50 -2.53
C TYR A 174 -14.44 18.58 -2.89
N ASP A 175 -14.75 17.51 -3.62
CA ASP A 175 -13.84 16.40 -3.93
C ASP A 175 -14.40 15.66 -5.16
N PHE A 176 -13.60 14.81 -5.78
CA PHE A 176 -14.07 13.91 -6.82
C PHE A 176 -13.36 12.55 -6.77
N VAL A 177 -14.07 11.51 -7.18
CA VAL A 177 -13.53 10.15 -7.22
C VAL A 177 -13.79 9.50 -8.57
N PHE A 178 -12.74 8.94 -9.17
CA PHE A 178 -12.87 8.10 -10.36
C PHE A 178 -13.42 6.72 -10.02
N TYR A 179 -14.30 6.22 -10.88
CA TYR A 179 -14.81 4.85 -10.85
C TYR A 179 -15.01 4.34 -12.28
N TYR A 180 -14.04 3.55 -12.75
CA TYR A 180 -13.97 3.12 -14.15
C TYR A 180 -14.05 4.30 -15.13
N ASP A 181 -15.06 4.30 -16.01
CA ASP A 181 -15.33 5.33 -17.00
C ASP A 181 -16.25 6.44 -16.48
N TYR A 182 -16.42 6.52 -15.15
CA TYR A 182 -17.21 7.53 -14.48
C TYR A 182 -16.36 8.31 -13.46
N LEU A 183 -16.83 9.51 -13.15
CA LEU A 183 -16.31 10.36 -12.11
C LEU A 183 -17.49 10.86 -11.27
N TYR A 184 -17.37 10.75 -9.95
CA TYR A 184 -18.34 11.23 -8.97
C TYR A 184 -17.80 12.53 -8.40
N LEU A 185 -18.39 13.67 -8.78
CA LEU A 185 -17.98 15.01 -8.36
C LEU A 185 -18.90 15.49 -7.25
N SER A 186 -18.38 15.59 -6.03
CA SER A 186 -19.12 16.06 -4.87
C SER A 186 -19.17 17.59 -4.84
N THR A 187 -20.37 18.14 -4.64
CA THR A 187 -20.66 19.59 -4.63
C THR A 187 -21.41 19.99 -3.36
N TYR A 188 -21.74 21.28 -3.22
CA TYR A 188 -22.62 21.76 -2.16
C TYR A 188 -24.00 21.09 -2.15
N GLU A 189 -24.55 20.82 -3.34
CA GLU A 189 -25.91 20.33 -3.56
C GLU A 189 -26.01 18.79 -3.55
N GLY A 190 -24.88 18.09 -3.70
CA GLY A 190 -24.81 16.63 -3.77
C GLY A 190 -23.73 16.18 -4.74
N THR A 191 -23.86 14.99 -5.32
CA THR A 191 -22.86 14.42 -6.23
C THR A 191 -23.34 14.43 -7.67
N GLU A 192 -22.59 15.06 -8.57
CA GLU A 192 -22.76 14.91 -10.01
C GLU A 192 -22.05 13.64 -10.49
N ILE A 193 -22.71 12.85 -11.33
CA ILE A 193 -22.14 11.64 -11.94
C ILE A 193 -21.81 11.96 -13.39
N ILE A 194 -20.53 11.90 -13.72
CA ILE A 194 -19.99 12.34 -14.99
C ILE A 194 -19.40 11.13 -15.71
N SER A 195 -19.88 10.84 -16.92
CA SER A 195 -19.22 9.88 -17.81
C SER A 195 -17.97 10.52 -18.39
N VAL A 196 -16.85 9.82 -18.24
CA VAL A 196 -15.54 10.14 -18.81
C VAL A 196 -15.09 9.07 -19.82
N THR A 197 -16.03 8.30 -20.38
CA THR A 197 -15.77 7.32 -21.45
C THR A 197 -15.06 7.98 -22.63
N ASN A 198 -15.46 9.20 -22.99
CA ASN A 198 -14.67 10.12 -23.79
C ASN A 198 -14.15 11.26 -22.90
N PRO A 199 -12.90 11.22 -22.40
CA PRO A 199 -12.39 12.23 -21.49
C PRO A 199 -12.16 13.61 -22.14
N ARG A 200 -12.31 13.73 -23.47
CA ARG A 200 -12.34 15.03 -24.17
C ARG A 200 -13.72 15.68 -24.18
N GLN A 201 -14.76 14.93 -23.86
CA GLN A 201 -16.15 15.37 -23.83
C GLN A 201 -16.84 14.72 -22.63
N PRO A 202 -16.48 15.11 -21.40
CA PRO A 202 -17.16 14.62 -20.20
C PRO A 202 -18.63 15.05 -20.23
N VAL A 203 -19.54 14.15 -19.84
CA VAL A 203 -20.99 14.40 -19.86
C VAL A 203 -21.59 14.01 -18.52
N GLN A 204 -22.38 14.90 -17.92
CA GLN A 204 -23.19 14.55 -16.75
C GLN A 204 -24.28 13.56 -17.17
N VAL A 205 -24.32 12.40 -16.54
CA VAL A 205 -25.29 11.33 -16.82
C VAL A 205 -26.34 11.20 -15.72
N ALA A 206 -26.02 11.63 -14.50
CA ALA A 206 -26.94 11.59 -13.36
C ALA A 206 -26.49 12.56 -12.26
N ASN A 207 -27.31 12.70 -11.23
CA ASN A 207 -27.00 13.43 -10.01
C ASN A 207 -27.63 12.75 -8.79
N ILE A 208 -26.97 12.89 -7.63
CA ILE A 208 -27.46 12.39 -6.34
C ILE A 208 -27.59 13.60 -5.42
N SER A 209 -28.81 13.98 -5.09
CA SER A 209 -29.06 15.13 -4.21
C SER A 209 -28.65 14.84 -2.77
N SER A 210 -28.05 15.83 -2.10
CA SER A 210 -27.75 15.81 -0.66
C SER A 210 -26.83 14.68 -0.19
N VAL A 211 -26.11 14.04 -1.12
CA VAL A 211 -25.11 13.01 -0.84
C VAL A 211 -23.79 13.42 -1.45
N ASN A 212 -22.73 13.46 -0.65
CA ASN A 212 -21.36 13.70 -1.11
C ASN A 212 -20.55 12.41 -1.02
N ILE A 213 -20.04 11.93 -2.15
CA ILE A 213 -19.20 10.74 -2.24
C ILE A 213 -17.74 11.12 -1.98
N TYR A 214 -17.11 10.45 -1.02
CA TYR A 214 -15.71 10.68 -0.65
C TYR A 214 -14.80 9.56 -1.14
N ARG A 215 -15.23 8.30 -1.05
CA ARG A 215 -14.39 7.16 -1.43
C ARG A 215 -15.20 6.07 -2.08
N ILE A 216 -14.55 5.36 -3.01
CA ILE A 216 -15.14 4.20 -3.70
C ILE A 216 -14.23 2.99 -3.50
N GLN A 217 -14.84 1.88 -3.11
CA GLN A 217 -14.17 0.59 -2.99
C GLN A 217 -15.00 -0.52 -3.61
N GLY A 218 -14.40 -1.24 -4.56
CA GLY A 218 -15.15 -2.21 -5.35
C GLY A 218 -16.33 -1.51 -6.01
N ASN A 219 -17.53 -2.07 -5.88
CA ASN A 219 -18.76 -1.48 -6.41
C ASN A 219 -19.53 -0.66 -5.36
N PHE A 220 -18.87 -0.19 -4.31
CA PHE A 220 -19.53 0.57 -3.24
C PHE A 220 -18.92 1.95 -3.09
N ALA A 221 -19.78 2.97 -3.07
CA ALA A 221 -19.41 4.34 -2.72
C ALA A 221 -19.73 4.60 -1.26
N TYR A 222 -18.82 5.29 -0.59
CA TYR A 222 -18.94 5.73 0.78
C TYR A 222 -18.97 7.24 0.79
N GLY A 223 -20.04 7.77 1.36
CA GLY A 223 -20.33 9.20 1.33
C GLY A 223 -21.03 9.65 2.59
N LEU A 224 -21.32 10.95 2.62
CA LEU A 224 -22.12 11.55 3.68
C LEU A 224 -23.43 12.09 3.12
N ALA A 225 -24.51 11.86 3.87
CA ALA A 225 -25.79 12.52 3.69
C ALA A 225 -26.18 13.13 5.04
N GLU A 226 -26.09 14.45 5.16
CA GLU A 226 -26.24 15.13 6.45
C GLU A 226 -25.30 14.54 7.53
N GLU A 227 -25.85 14.06 8.64
CA GLU A 227 -25.14 13.44 9.75
C GLU A 227 -24.93 11.93 9.58
N LYS A 228 -25.29 11.36 8.43
CA LYS A 228 -25.18 9.92 8.16
C LYS A 228 -23.97 9.59 7.32
N LEU A 229 -23.30 8.49 7.67
CA LEU A 229 -22.47 7.74 6.73
C LEU A 229 -23.42 6.92 5.86
N VAL A 230 -23.33 7.10 4.54
CA VAL A 230 -24.14 6.36 3.57
C VAL A 230 -23.27 5.50 2.69
N VAL A 231 -23.79 4.34 2.33
CA VAL A 231 -23.15 3.38 1.43
C VAL A 231 -24.05 3.17 0.22
N LEU A 232 -23.52 3.43 -0.97
CA LEU A 232 -24.24 3.29 -2.23
C LEU A 232 -23.68 2.13 -3.04
N ASN A 233 -24.57 1.37 -3.68
CA ASN A 233 -24.21 0.36 -4.66
C ASN A 233 -24.04 0.99 -6.05
N LEU A 234 -22.89 0.78 -6.68
CA LEU A 234 -22.48 1.29 -7.98
C LEU A 234 -22.44 0.21 -9.08
N VAL A 235 -23.20 -0.89 -8.94
CA VAL A 235 -23.36 -1.89 -10.03
C VAL A 235 -23.96 -1.25 -11.27
N GLN A 236 -24.86 -0.28 -11.09
CA GLN A 236 -25.35 0.62 -12.13
C GLN A 236 -24.84 2.02 -11.80
N PRO A 237 -23.72 2.47 -12.39
CA PRO A 237 -23.02 3.68 -11.95
C PRO A 237 -23.88 4.96 -12.07
N GLU A 238 -24.78 4.98 -13.06
CA GLU A 238 -25.69 6.09 -13.38
C GLU A 238 -26.95 6.08 -12.50
N GLU A 239 -27.25 4.95 -11.84
CA GLU A 239 -28.39 4.80 -10.93
C GLU A 239 -27.92 4.23 -9.57
N PRO A 240 -27.04 4.94 -8.84
CA PRO A 240 -26.53 4.45 -7.58
C PRO A 240 -27.65 4.39 -6.53
N LYS A 241 -27.67 3.30 -5.76
CA LYS A 241 -28.71 3.06 -4.75
C LYS A 241 -28.09 3.05 -3.38
N ILE A 242 -28.64 3.84 -2.45
CA ILE A 242 -28.28 3.72 -1.04
C ILE A 242 -28.71 2.32 -0.55
N ILE A 243 -27.76 1.58 0.00
CA ILE A 243 -27.97 0.21 0.50
C ILE A 243 -27.67 0.06 1.99
N GLY A 244 -27.03 1.05 2.60
CA GLY A 244 -26.67 1.07 4.01
C GLY A 244 -26.51 2.49 4.49
N GLU A 245 -26.94 2.74 5.73
CA GLU A 245 -26.83 4.04 6.40
C GLU A 245 -26.54 3.82 7.88
N ILE A 246 -25.75 4.72 8.45
CA ILE A 246 -25.56 4.78 9.89
C ILE A 246 -25.40 6.23 10.34
N ASN A 247 -26.08 6.60 11.43
CA ASN A 247 -25.90 7.91 12.04
C ASN A 247 -24.48 8.02 12.60
N ARG A 248 -23.84 9.17 12.37
CA ARG A 248 -22.55 9.52 12.98
C ARG A 248 -22.82 10.43 14.15
N GLU A 249 -21.93 10.39 15.15
CA GLU A 249 -22.08 11.23 16.35
C GLU A 249 -21.45 12.62 16.14
N HIS A 250 -20.54 12.76 15.17
CA HIS A 250 -19.79 13.99 14.92
C HIS A 250 -20.15 14.67 13.60
N THR A 251 -20.12 16.00 13.62
CA THR A 251 -20.26 16.88 12.45
C THR A 251 -18.89 17.42 12.01
N TYR A 252 -18.83 18.03 10.83
CA TYR A 252 -17.58 18.59 10.26
C TYR A 252 -16.48 17.54 10.01
N MET A 253 -16.85 16.48 9.29
CA MET A 253 -15.87 15.54 8.74
C MET A 253 -14.95 16.31 7.78
N VAL A 254 -13.65 16.08 7.92
CA VAL A 254 -12.62 16.64 7.03
C VAL A 254 -12.39 15.70 5.86
N ASP A 255 -12.25 14.41 6.13
CA ASP A 255 -11.88 13.42 5.13
C ASP A 255 -12.27 12.00 5.59
N MET A 256 -12.28 11.07 4.64
CA MET A 256 -12.55 9.66 4.86
C MET A 256 -11.60 8.80 4.03
N ALA A 257 -11.13 7.69 4.60
CA ALA A 257 -10.43 6.65 3.87
C ALA A 257 -11.05 5.28 4.11
N VAL A 258 -11.03 4.42 3.09
CA VAL A 258 -11.68 3.10 3.14
C VAL A 258 -10.70 1.97 2.82
N THR A 259 -10.73 0.95 3.67
CA THR A 259 -10.11 -0.36 3.45
C THR A 259 -11.19 -1.38 3.16
N ARG A 260 -10.83 -2.63 2.83
CA ARG A 260 -11.82 -3.70 2.56
C ARG A 260 -12.82 -3.91 3.71
N LYS A 261 -12.43 -3.55 4.94
CA LYS A 261 -13.18 -3.85 6.14
C LYS A 261 -13.62 -2.61 6.92
N TYR A 262 -12.96 -1.47 6.70
CA TYR A 262 -13.10 -0.30 7.56
C TYR A 262 -13.25 0.98 6.75
N ALA A 263 -14.16 1.85 7.18
CA ALA A 263 -14.15 3.26 6.85
C ALA A 263 -13.58 4.02 8.05
N VAL A 264 -12.55 4.84 7.81
CA VAL A 264 -11.90 5.68 8.81
C VAL A 264 -12.23 7.13 8.48
N LEU A 265 -12.97 7.78 9.36
CA LEU A 265 -13.42 9.16 9.20
C LEU A 265 -12.60 10.04 10.14
N VAL A 266 -12.21 11.22 9.67
CA VAL A 266 -11.50 12.19 10.50
C VAL A 266 -12.20 13.53 10.52
N TYR A 267 -12.17 14.18 11.68
CA TYR A 267 -12.95 15.39 11.96
C TYR A 267 -12.08 16.55 12.41
N GLN A 268 -12.56 17.78 12.20
CA GLN A 268 -11.80 19.00 12.50
C GLN A 268 -11.42 19.12 13.99
N ARG A 269 -12.17 18.49 14.90
CA ARG A 269 -11.92 18.53 16.35
C ARG A 269 -10.93 17.48 16.86
N GLY A 270 -10.13 16.89 15.97
CA GLY A 270 -9.20 15.84 16.37
C GLY A 270 -9.92 14.57 16.79
N ILE A 271 -10.90 14.14 15.99
CA ILE A 271 -11.61 12.88 16.21
C ILE A 271 -11.35 11.97 15.03
N VAL A 272 -11.09 10.70 15.31
CA VAL A 272 -10.97 9.63 14.33
C VAL A 272 -12.02 8.59 14.66
N GLU A 273 -13.02 8.41 13.80
CA GLU A 273 -14.01 7.35 13.93
C GLU A 273 -13.70 6.20 12.98
N ILE A 274 -13.98 4.97 13.42
CA ILE A 274 -13.87 3.78 12.59
C ILE A 274 -15.21 3.05 12.55
N PHE A 275 -15.68 2.81 11.33
CA PHE A 275 -16.83 1.97 11.04
C PHE A 275 -16.38 0.69 10.35
N THR A 276 -16.99 -0.44 10.69
CA THR A 276 -16.85 -1.67 9.89
C THR A 276 -17.79 -1.58 8.68
N ILE A 277 -17.24 -1.95 7.53
CA ILE A 277 -17.93 -2.00 6.24
C ILE A 277 -17.80 -3.40 5.60
N ASN A 278 -17.55 -4.43 6.41
CA ASN A 278 -17.51 -5.83 5.98
C ASN A 278 -18.80 -6.27 5.27
N ASP A 279 -19.94 -5.80 5.78
CA ASP A 279 -21.22 -5.82 5.09
C ASP A 279 -21.59 -4.37 4.73
N PRO A 280 -21.44 -3.96 3.46
CA PRO A 280 -21.78 -2.61 3.00
C PRO A 280 -23.23 -2.21 3.25
N LYS A 281 -24.15 -3.16 3.44
CA LYS A 281 -25.56 -2.87 3.77
C LYS A 281 -25.79 -2.52 5.23
N ASN A 282 -24.89 -3.00 6.10
CA ASN A 282 -25.01 -2.86 7.54
C ASN A 282 -23.68 -2.33 8.11
N PRO A 283 -23.27 -1.10 7.74
CA PRO A 283 -22.11 -0.48 8.38
C PRO A 283 -22.40 -0.31 9.88
N SER A 284 -21.39 -0.52 10.72
CA SER A 284 -21.53 -0.32 12.16
C SER A 284 -20.35 0.43 12.75
N PHE A 285 -20.60 1.29 13.73
CA PHE A 285 -19.56 1.94 14.50
C PHE A 285 -18.73 0.88 15.25
N VAL A 286 -17.41 1.07 15.31
CA VAL A 286 -16.51 0.14 15.99
C VAL A 286 -15.75 0.81 17.13
N GLY A 287 -15.36 2.06 16.92
CA GLY A 287 -14.66 2.82 17.95
C GLY A 287 -14.24 4.19 17.44
N GLU A 288 -13.83 5.01 18.38
CA GLU A 288 -13.27 6.32 18.11
C GLU A 288 -11.96 6.53 18.86
N TYR A 289 -11.17 7.47 18.36
CA TYR A 289 -10.05 8.05 19.06
C TYR A 289 -10.23 9.57 19.08
N VAL A 290 -10.41 10.11 20.28
CA VAL A 290 -10.44 11.55 20.52
C VAL A 290 -9.06 12.01 20.95
N TYR A 291 -8.47 12.95 20.23
CA TYR A 291 -7.22 13.56 20.63
C TYR A 291 -7.42 14.34 21.94
N PRO A 292 -6.52 14.23 22.92
CA PRO A 292 -6.64 15.02 24.14
C PRO A 292 -6.61 16.53 23.85
N ASP A 293 -7.40 17.32 24.58
CA ASP A 293 -7.51 18.77 24.40
C ASP A 293 -6.17 19.52 24.48
N TRP A 294 -5.19 19.01 25.24
CA TRP A 294 -3.86 19.62 25.33
C TRP A 294 -2.95 19.29 24.12
N GLU A 295 -3.32 18.29 23.31
CA GLU A 295 -2.73 18.09 21.99
C GLU A 295 -3.45 18.87 20.90
N PHE A 296 -4.65 19.35 21.22
CA PHE A 296 -5.41 20.29 20.42
C PHE A 296 -4.78 21.67 20.60
N ASP A 297 -3.92 22.04 19.65
CA ASP A 297 -3.69 23.46 19.39
C ASP A 297 -5.05 24.03 18.93
N PRO A 298 -5.52 25.21 19.39
CA PRO A 298 -6.76 25.83 18.89
C PRO A 298 -6.86 25.94 17.36
N GLY A 299 -5.77 25.71 16.61
CA GLY A 299 -5.74 25.47 15.16
C GLY A 299 -5.59 24.00 14.73
N GLY A 300 -6.14 23.03 15.46
CA GLY A 300 -6.00 21.56 15.34
C GLY A 300 -6.42 20.95 13.99
N ILE A 301 -5.79 21.36 12.90
CA ILE A 301 -6.18 21.00 11.55
C ILE A 301 -5.69 19.58 11.25
N ILE A 302 -6.59 18.60 11.37
CA ILE A 302 -6.52 17.41 10.52
C ILE A 302 -6.78 17.87 9.09
N ARG A 303 -5.96 17.40 8.15
CA ARG A 303 -6.10 17.68 6.71
C ARG A 303 -6.66 16.52 5.93
N GLY A 304 -6.36 15.29 6.37
CA GLY A 304 -6.83 14.11 5.70
C GLY A 304 -6.39 12.83 6.39
N VAL A 305 -6.80 11.72 5.78
CA VAL A 305 -6.47 10.38 6.22
C VAL A 305 -6.20 9.49 5.03
N GLU A 306 -5.19 8.63 5.16
CA GLU A 306 -4.95 7.54 4.22
C GLU A 306 -4.79 6.22 4.96
N VAL A 307 -5.10 5.12 4.30
CA VAL A 307 -5.15 3.80 4.94
C VAL A 307 -4.39 2.74 4.18
N THR A 308 -3.75 1.85 4.94
CA THR A 308 -3.38 0.51 4.51
C THR A 308 -4.38 -0.49 5.10
N GLN A 309 -4.20 -1.79 4.86
CA GLN A 309 -5.07 -2.80 5.48
C GLN A 309 -5.01 -2.81 7.01
N GLU A 310 -3.87 -2.43 7.60
CA GLU A 310 -3.62 -2.55 9.04
C GLU A 310 -3.42 -1.20 9.74
N GLN A 311 -3.21 -0.12 9.00
CA GLN A 311 -2.86 1.20 9.56
C GLN A 311 -3.63 2.34 8.93
N ALA A 312 -4.01 3.32 9.75
CA ALA A 312 -4.48 4.62 9.30
C ALA A 312 -3.44 5.71 9.58
N PHE A 313 -3.22 6.57 8.58
CA PHE A 313 -2.28 7.68 8.58
C PHE A 313 -3.07 8.97 8.57
N VAL A 314 -3.23 9.59 9.74
CA VAL A 314 -3.94 10.86 9.88
C VAL A 314 -2.90 11.98 9.85
N PHE A 315 -3.06 12.94 8.95
CA PHE A 315 -2.09 14.02 8.73
C PHE A 315 -2.71 15.41 8.85
N GLY A 316 -1.85 16.41 9.01
CA GLY A 316 -2.19 17.78 9.37
C GLY A 316 -1.02 18.42 10.09
N LEU A 317 -1.22 18.95 11.30
CA LEU A 317 -0.10 19.45 12.13
C LEU A 317 0.92 18.37 12.55
N ALA A 318 0.50 17.12 12.56
CA ALA A 318 1.36 15.97 12.82
C ALA A 318 0.93 14.82 11.91
N LEU A 319 1.84 13.88 11.69
CA LEU A 319 1.49 12.58 11.15
C LEU A 319 1.26 11.64 12.34
N SER A 320 0.04 11.18 12.51
CA SER A 320 -0.34 10.16 13.49
C SER A 320 -0.61 8.84 12.77
N VAL A 321 -0.04 7.75 13.29
CA VAL A 321 -0.26 6.40 12.77
C VAL A 321 -1.05 5.63 13.79
N PHE A 322 -2.19 5.10 13.35
CA PHE A 322 -3.09 4.26 14.13
C PHE A 322 -3.00 2.83 13.65
N GLU A 323 -2.97 1.88 14.57
CA GLU A 323 -3.18 0.46 14.27
C GLU A 323 -4.69 0.22 14.22
N ILE A 324 -5.17 -0.25 13.05
CA ILE A 324 -6.59 -0.51 12.79
C ILE A 324 -6.87 -1.99 12.52
N SER A 325 -5.88 -2.86 12.74
CA SER A 325 -6.03 -4.33 12.63
C SER A 325 -6.98 -4.91 13.68
N ASP A 326 -7.08 -4.25 14.84
CA ASP A 326 -8.11 -4.49 15.86
C ASP A 326 -8.87 -3.17 16.12
N PRO A 327 -9.99 -2.94 15.42
CA PRO A 327 -10.71 -1.66 15.43
C PRO A 327 -11.43 -1.41 16.76
N THR A 328 -11.61 -2.42 17.61
CA THR A 328 -12.21 -2.24 18.96
C THR A 328 -11.23 -1.60 19.94
N ASN A 329 -9.95 -1.52 19.56
CA ASN A 329 -8.87 -1.01 20.37
C ASN A 329 -7.96 -0.11 19.54
N ILE A 330 -8.53 0.98 19.03
CA ILE A 330 -7.83 1.96 18.19
C ILE A 330 -6.68 2.56 19.00
N LYS A 331 -5.46 2.25 18.58
CA LYS A 331 -4.24 2.72 19.25
C LYS A 331 -3.40 3.55 18.31
N ARG A 332 -3.11 4.78 18.73
CA ARG A 332 -2.08 5.60 18.10
C ARG A 332 -0.71 5.04 18.47
N ILE A 333 -0.07 4.35 17.51
CA ILE A 333 1.23 3.71 17.71
C ILE A 333 2.41 4.64 17.47
N LYS A 334 2.19 5.72 16.70
CA LYS A 334 3.24 6.70 16.40
C LYS A 334 2.65 8.08 16.16
N ARG A 335 3.40 9.10 16.57
CA ARG A 335 3.15 10.49 16.23
C ARG A 335 4.46 11.13 15.80
N LYS A 336 4.43 11.83 14.68
CA LYS A 336 5.54 12.63 14.19
C LYS A 336 5.08 14.07 14.07
N ARG A 337 5.52 14.90 15.00
CA ARG A 337 5.47 16.35 14.83
C ARG A 337 6.59 16.79 13.88
N PRO A 338 6.34 17.80 13.05
CA PRO A 338 7.41 18.44 12.33
C PRO A 338 8.42 19.13 13.29
N PRO A 339 9.65 19.43 12.83
CA PRO A 339 10.73 19.97 13.68
C PRO A 339 10.47 21.33 14.31
N CYS A 340 9.61 22.17 13.72
CA CYS A 340 9.18 23.44 14.30
C CYS A 340 7.64 23.57 14.20
N GLY A 341 7.04 24.21 15.20
CA GLY A 341 5.59 24.23 15.43
C GLY A 341 4.74 24.93 14.37
N SER A 342 5.35 25.51 13.33
CA SER A 342 4.64 26.14 12.21
C SER A 342 4.44 25.22 11.01
N HIS A 343 5.01 24.01 10.99
CA HIS A 343 4.88 23.12 9.85
C HIS A 343 3.56 22.34 9.86
N ILE A 344 2.91 22.30 8.70
CA ILE A 344 1.71 21.51 8.43
C ILE A 344 2.05 20.53 7.30
N TYR A 345 1.64 19.27 7.45
CA TYR A 345 1.58 18.33 6.34
C TYR A 345 0.32 18.64 5.54
N THR A 346 0.50 18.95 4.26
CA THR A 346 -0.60 19.41 3.41
C THR A 346 -1.27 18.28 2.68
N ASP A 347 -0.53 17.22 2.38
CA ASP A 347 -1.02 16.09 1.62
C ASP A 347 -0.15 14.86 1.80
N LEU A 348 -0.70 13.70 1.45
CA LEU A 348 -0.11 12.40 1.65
C LEU A 348 -0.66 11.43 0.59
N SER A 349 0.21 10.63 -0.01
CA SER A 349 -0.19 9.54 -0.91
C SER A 349 0.56 8.25 -0.57
N ILE A 350 -0.08 7.10 -0.80
CA ILE A 350 0.49 5.77 -0.57
C ILE A 350 0.55 5.02 -1.90
N SER A 351 1.75 4.57 -2.28
CA SER A 351 1.97 3.79 -3.50
C SER A 351 3.14 2.83 -3.31
N GLU A 352 3.02 1.61 -3.86
CA GLU A 352 4.11 0.62 -3.92
C GLU A 352 4.82 0.36 -2.57
N GLY A 353 4.08 0.35 -1.47
CA GLY A 353 4.64 0.14 -0.12
C GLY A 353 5.40 1.34 0.44
N TYR A 354 5.24 2.52 -0.16
CA TYR A 354 5.78 3.78 0.33
C TYR A 354 4.68 4.77 0.67
N LEU A 355 4.93 5.51 1.73
CA LEU A 355 4.16 6.68 2.14
C LEU A 355 4.92 7.92 1.73
N TYR A 356 4.28 8.76 0.94
CA TYR A 356 4.80 10.04 0.46
C TYR A 356 4.09 11.14 1.24
N LEU A 357 4.84 11.91 2.01
CA LEU A 357 4.31 12.93 2.92
C LEU A 357 4.84 14.30 2.56
N MET A 358 3.95 15.22 2.23
CA MET A 358 4.33 16.57 1.84
C MET A 358 4.14 17.58 2.97
N SER A 359 5.06 18.55 3.06
CA SER A 359 4.91 19.69 3.97
C SER A 359 5.22 21.00 3.27
N ILE A 360 4.29 21.94 3.40
CA ILE A 360 4.37 23.26 2.76
C ILE A 360 5.40 24.17 3.41
N TYR A 361 5.54 24.18 4.73
CA TYR A 361 6.46 25.12 5.38
C TYR A 361 7.92 24.66 5.34
N SER A 362 8.17 23.34 5.33
CA SER A 362 9.54 22.82 5.13
C SER A 362 9.88 22.63 3.66
N PHE A 363 8.95 22.91 2.74
CA PHE A 363 9.10 22.70 1.30
C PHE A 363 9.77 21.35 1.01
N SER A 364 9.19 20.29 1.58
CA SER A 364 9.81 18.98 1.61
C SER A 364 8.83 17.86 1.32
N LEU A 365 9.30 16.89 0.55
CA LEU A 365 8.72 15.56 0.49
C LEU A 365 9.53 14.61 1.40
N GLU A 366 8.87 13.99 2.37
CA GLU A 366 9.41 12.88 3.15
C GLU A 366 8.81 11.56 2.67
N ILE A 367 9.66 10.59 2.34
CA ILE A 367 9.21 9.26 1.90
C ILE A 367 9.53 8.25 3.00
N PHE A 368 8.54 7.42 3.35
CA PHE A 368 8.68 6.35 4.32
C PHE A 368 8.37 5.01 3.67
N ALA A 369 9.22 4.01 3.93
CA ALA A 369 8.88 2.63 3.61
C ALA A 369 7.86 2.13 4.63
N LEU A 370 6.78 1.53 4.13
CA LEU A 370 5.80 0.77 4.86
C LEU A 370 6.28 -0.69 4.83
N VAL A 371 6.72 -1.20 5.97
CA VAL A 371 7.16 -2.59 6.06
C VAL A 371 5.93 -3.49 6.14
N ASP A 372 5.53 -4.04 5.00
CA ASP A 372 4.48 -5.05 4.93
C ASP A 372 5.02 -6.42 5.37
N ARG A 373 4.36 -7.05 6.35
CA ARG A 373 4.74 -8.37 6.87
C ARG A 373 4.40 -9.51 5.90
N THR A 374 3.59 -9.29 4.86
CA THR A 374 3.17 -10.36 3.93
C THR A 374 4.32 -10.88 3.05
N ILE A 375 5.32 -10.06 2.74
CA ILE A 375 6.48 -10.48 1.93
C ILE A 375 7.43 -11.38 2.74
N ILE A 376 7.41 -11.31 4.07
CA ILE A 376 8.31 -12.13 4.90
C ILE A 376 7.86 -13.60 4.93
N TRP A 377 6.56 -13.88 4.89
CA TRP A 377 6.03 -15.26 5.01
C TRP A 377 6.05 -16.05 3.70
N GLN A 378 6.02 -15.39 2.54
CA GLN A 378 6.09 -16.09 1.25
C GLN A 378 7.48 -16.71 0.99
N TYR A 379 8.53 -16.17 1.63
CA TYR A 379 9.90 -16.69 1.53
C TYR A 379 10.32 -17.59 2.70
N LEU A 380 9.66 -17.50 3.87
CA LEU A 380 9.96 -18.33 5.05
C LEU A 380 9.33 -19.74 5.03
N GLY A 381 8.44 -20.02 4.06
CA GLY A 381 7.89 -21.37 3.83
C GLY A 381 8.87 -22.38 3.22
N ILE A 382 10.09 -21.96 2.90
CA ILE A 382 11.18 -22.81 2.45
C ILE A 382 12.30 -22.64 3.48
N GLY A 383 12.69 -23.72 4.15
CA GLY A 383 13.72 -23.74 5.19
C GLY A 383 15.13 -23.41 4.68
N VAL A 384 15.30 -22.21 4.14
CA VAL A 384 16.57 -21.60 3.77
C VAL A 384 16.60 -20.25 4.46
N ALA A 385 17.42 -20.14 5.50
CA ALA A 385 17.78 -18.84 6.07
C ALA A 385 18.56 -18.05 5.01
N VAL A 386 17.84 -17.31 4.16
CA VAL A 386 18.43 -16.28 3.31
C VAL A 386 18.48 -15.01 4.14
N GLY A 387 19.68 -14.66 4.63
CA GLY A 387 19.92 -13.32 5.14
C GLY A 387 19.81 -12.34 3.98
N ILE A 388 18.68 -11.66 3.83
CA ILE A 388 18.54 -10.56 2.87
C ILE A 388 19.20 -9.34 3.52
N ALA A 389 20.47 -9.13 3.19
CA ALA A 389 21.09 -7.82 3.33
C ALA A 389 20.52 -6.93 2.21
N LEU A 390 19.74 -5.92 2.58
CA LEU A 390 19.35 -4.84 1.68
C LEU A 390 20.63 -4.08 1.28
N ALA A 391 21.23 -4.48 0.17
CA ALA A 391 22.28 -3.74 -0.51
C ALA A 391 21.85 -3.48 -1.95
N SER A 392 22.06 -2.23 -2.37
CA SER A 392 22.01 -1.68 -3.72
C SER A 392 22.61 -2.63 -4.78
N PRO A 393 22.37 -2.44 -6.09
CA PRO A 393 22.81 -3.40 -7.12
C PRO A 393 24.35 -3.47 -7.16
N GLY A 394 24.88 -4.47 -6.47
CA GLY A 394 26.28 -4.81 -6.39
C GLY A 394 26.37 -6.25 -5.92
N ILE A 395 26.84 -7.14 -6.79
CA ILE A 395 26.88 -8.58 -6.57
C ILE A 395 27.77 -8.89 -5.36
N ILE A 396 27.22 -9.45 -4.29
CA ILE A 396 27.99 -10.06 -3.20
C ILE A 396 27.77 -11.57 -3.26
N VAL A 397 28.85 -12.32 -3.53
CA VAL A 397 28.87 -13.78 -3.49
C VAL A 397 29.17 -14.22 -2.05
N LEU A 398 28.19 -14.80 -1.36
CA LEU A 398 28.40 -15.46 -0.07
C LEU A 398 28.60 -16.97 -0.28
N THR A 399 29.76 -17.48 0.13
CA THR A 399 30.07 -18.92 0.09
C THR A 399 29.78 -19.55 1.46
N ILE A 400 28.77 -20.42 1.55
CA ILE A 400 28.44 -21.15 2.79
C ILE A 400 29.14 -22.53 2.78
N LYS A 401 30.00 -22.79 3.77
CA LYS A 401 30.73 -24.06 3.92
C LYS A 401 30.03 -24.95 4.94
N ILE A 402 29.31 -25.99 4.49
CA ILE A 402 28.64 -26.95 5.39
C ILE A 402 29.63 -28.04 5.82
N ARG A 403 29.96 -28.09 7.12
CA ARG A 403 30.78 -29.17 7.73
C ARG A 403 29.86 -30.30 8.23
N ARG A 404 29.97 -31.51 7.65
CA ARG A 404 29.31 -32.72 8.17
C ARG A 404 30.11 -33.28 9.36
N LYS A 405 29.52 -33.31 10.56
CA LYS A 405 30.06 -34.05 11.73
C LYS A 405 29.79 -35.55 11.55
N LYS A 406 30.84 -36.37 11.55
CA LYS A 406 30.77 -37.85 11.53
C LYS A 406 30.47 -38.35 12.95
N LYS A 407 29.38 -39.09 13.15
CA LYS A 407 29.09 -39.84 14.39
C LYS A 407 29.95 -41.11 14.41
N GLU A 408 30.88 -41.23 15.35
CA GLU A 408 31.56 -42.49 15.65
C GLU A 408 30.65 -43.40 16.48
N ARG A 409 30.31 -44.58 15.94
CA ARG A 409 29.62 -45.65 16.66
C ARG A 409 30.66 -46.56 17.32
N LYS A 410 30.70 -46.56 18.66
CA LYS A 410 31.35 -47.60 19.48
C LYS A 410 30.72 -48.96 19.15
N LYS A 411 31.54 -49.95 18.76
CA LYS A 411 31.17 -51.37 18.72
C LYS A 411 31.80 -52.08 19.91
N GLN A 412 30.97 -52.49 20.86
CA GLN A 412 31.28 -53.60 21.76
C GLN A 412 31.00 -54.93 21.03
N LYS A 413 31.98 -55.83 21.02
CA LYS A 413 31.73 -57.28 21.00
C LYS A 413 32.92 -58.05 21.61
N ASN A 414 32.75 -58.37 22.89
CA ASN A 414 33.15 -59.57 23.61
C ASN A 414 33.89 -60.68 22.82
N LYS A 415 35.07 -61.11 23.27
CA LYS A 415 35.27 -62.37 24.04
C LYS A 415 36.77 -62.73 24.21
N LYS A 416 37.09 -63.08 25.46
CA LYS A 416 37.94 -64.19 25.91
C LYS A 416 39.49 -64.07 25.86
N LYS A 417 40.02 -64.11 27.09
CA LYS A 417 40.98 -65.09 27.66
C LYS A 417 42.49 -64.80 27.61
N LYS A 418 43.09 -65.08 28.79
CA LYS A 418 44.49 -65.42 29.17
C LYS A 418 45.44 -64.22 29.27
N VAL A 419 45.87 -63.78 30.46
CA VAL A 419 46.78 -64.40 31.48
C VAL A 419 48.22 -64.51 30.97
N ILE A 420 49.17 -64.15 31.87
CA ILE A 420 50.65 -64.21 31.81
C ILE A 420 51.26 -62.95 31.15
N ASN A 421 52.13 -62.14 31.78
CA ASN A 421 52.90 -62.20 33.04
C ASN A 421 53.01 -60.78 33.61
#